data_AF-A0A962D5J4-F1
#
_entry.id   AF-A0A962D5J4-F1
#
_cell.length_a   1.000
_cell.length_b   1.000
_cell.length_c   1.000
_cell.angle_alpha   90.00
_cell.angle_beta   90.00
_cell.angle_gamma   90.00
#
_symmetry.space_group_name_H-M   'P 1'
#
loop_
_entity.id
_entity.type
_entity.pdbx_description
1 polymer ?
#
loop_
_entity_poly.entity_id
_entity_poly.type
_entity_poly.pdbx_seq_one_letter_code
_entity_poly.pdbx_strand_id
1 'polypeptide(L)'
;MPALPFLRSEIRQTTHRDGDDLLSAGLGLAGLRGNLVEAADPAAPTAAELRRRAIQQNWRGIVDLSPTGGFGQTYGAVPDVPGRELQAFAALSGARQPHRLLAQIPDHFDPQRRCLVVSPVSGSRGVYGAIGVGGAWGLPKGCAVVYTDK
;
A
#
# COMPACT_ATOMS: atom_id res chain seq x y z
N MET A 1 12.07 -22.07 -0.36
CA MET A 1 12.21 -21.02 -1.41
C MET A 1 13.68 -20.70 -1.52
N PRO A 2 14.26 -20.55 -2.72
CA PRO A 2 15.66 -20.16 -2.85
C PRO A 2 15.91 -18.83 -2.16
N ALA A 3 17.06 -18.70 -1.48
CA ALA A 3 17.45 -17.45 -0.84
C ALA A 3 17.59 -16.35 -1.91
N LEU A 4 16.92 -15.22 -1.70
CA LEU A 4 17.03 -14.05 -2.58
C LEU A 4 18.22 -13.21 -2.10
N PRO A 5 19.37 -13.22 -2.79
CA PRO A 5 20.64 -12.67 -2.27
C PRO A 5 20.62 -11.14 -2.07
N PHE A 6 19.63 -10.46 -2.63
CA PHE A 6 19.44 -9.02 -2.48
C PHE A 6 18.64 -8.64 -1.22
N LEU A 7 17.99 -9.58 -0.54
CA LEU A 7 17.27 -9.29 0.70
C LEU A 7 18.25 -9.05 1.85
N ARG A 8 17.84 -8.16 2.77
CA ARG A 8 18.60 -7.76 3.97
C ARG A 8 17.78 -7.93 5.25
N SER A 9 16.55 -8.43 5.13
CA SER A 9 15.71 -8.86 6.24
C SER A 9 14.94 -10.11 5.85
N GLU A 10 14.34 -10.77 6.84
CA GLU A 10 13.28 -11.74 6.58
C GLU A 10 12.08 -11.08 5.89
N ILE A 11 11.30 -11.90 5.19
CA ILE A 11 10.03 -11.48 4.61
C ILE A 11 8.99 -11.48 5.72
N ARG A 12 8.50 -10.31 6.09
CA ARG A 12 7.36 -10.17 6.99
C ARG A 12 6.07 -10.23 6.18
N GLN A 13 5.14 -11.09 6.60
CA GLN A 13 3.80 -11.15 6.03
C GLN A 13 2.76 -10.60 7.02
N THR A 14 1.85 -9.76 6.53
CA THR A 14 0.65 -9.33 7.27
C THR A 14 -0.61 -9.59 6.45
N THR A 15 -1.73 -9.78 7.14
CA THR A 15 -3.04 -10.06 6.54
C THR A 15 -3.98 -8.89 6.84
N HIS A 16 -4.80 -8.51 5.86
CA HIS A 16 -5.70 -7.36 5.93
C HIS A 16 -7.08 -7.81 5.45
N ARG A 17 -8.00 -8.00 6.41
CA ARG A 17 -9.41 -8.41 6.25
C ARG A 17 -10.23 -7.83 7.41
N ASP A 18 -11.54 -8.05 7.40
CA ASP A 18 -12.43 -7.81 8.54
C ASP A 18 -12.38 -6.36 9.08
N GLY A 19 -12.56 -5.38 8.18
CA GLY A 19 -12.45 -3.95 8.50
C GLY A 19 -11.04 -3.38 8.32
N ASP A 20 -10.13 -4.14 7.71
CA ASP A 20 -8.86 -3.68 7.15
C ASP A 20 -8.73 -4.21 5.71
N ASP A 21 -7.99 -3.49 4.88
CA ASP A 21 -7.83 -3.82 3.47
C ASP A 21 -6.48 -3.30 2.92
N LEU A 22 -6.10 -3.79 1.74
CA LEU A 22 -4.84 -3.43 1.10
C LEU A 22 -4.83 -1.99 0.56
N LEU A 23 -5.98 -1.50 0.10
CA LEU A 23 -6.08 -0.25 -0.65
C LEU A 23 -6.27 0.98 0.24
N SER A 24 -7.06 0.85 1.30
CA SER A 24 -7.48 1.97 2.14
C SER A 24 -7.19 1.80 3.63
N ALA A 25 -6.69 0.63 4.04
CA ALA A 25 -6.48 0.27 5.44
C ALA A 25 -7.73 0.35 6.31
N GLY A 26 -8.87 -0.06 5.76
CA GLY A 26 -10.18 -0.04 6.40
C GLY A 26 -10.90 1.31 6.37
N LEU A 27 -10.34 2.33 5.71
CA LEU A 27 -10.92 3.67 5.70
C LEU A 27 -12.05 3.83 4.68
N GLY A 28 -11.99 3.11 3.58
CA GLY A 28 -12.80 3.36 2.38
C GLY A 28 -12.65 4.81 1.88
N LEU A 29 -13.47 5.18 0.89
CA LEU A 29 -13.44 6.54 0.34
C LEU A 29 -13.79 7.62 1.38
N ALA A 30 -14.75 7.33 2.27
CA ALA A 30 -15.19 8.28 3.29
C ALA A 30 -14.09 8.57 4.31
N GLY A 31 -13.41 7.54 4.83
CA GLY A 31 -12.31 7.72 5.77
C GLY A 31 -11.08 8.38 5.13
N LEU A 32 -10.81 8.11 3.85
CA LEU A 32 -9.73 8.78 3.12
C LEU A 32 -9.98 10.30 2.94
N ARG A 33 -11.25 10.70 2.82
CA ARG A 33 -11.69 12.12 2.78
C ARG A 33 -11.74 12.78 4.14
N GLY A 34 -11.90 11.98 5.20
CA GLY A 34 -12.08 12.45 6.56
C GLY A 34 -10.83 13.08 7.17
N ASN A 35 -10.94 13.41 8.45
CA ASN A 35 -9.82 13.88 9.25
C ASN A 35 -8.70 12.84 9.27
N LEU A 36 -7.47 13.32 9.46
CA LEU A 36 -6.31 12.45 9.62
C LEU A 36 -6.55 11.51 10.82
N VAL A 37 -6.37 10.22 10.60
CA VAL A 37 -6.57 9.22 11.64
C VAL A 37 -5.48 9.37 12.69
N GLU A 38 -5.91 9.58 13.94
CA GLU A 38 -5.03 9.60 15.09
C GLU A 38 -4.89 8.19 15.67
N ALA A 39 -3.73 7.94 16.30
CA ALA A 39 -3.56 6.72 17.08
C ALA A 39 -4.33 6.85 18.39
N ALA A 40 -4.85 5.73 18.90
CA ALA A 40 -5.56 5.72 20.18
C ALA A 40 -4.66 6.22 21.34
N ASP A 41 -3.37 5.85 21.31
CA ASP A 41 -2.32 6.44 22.13
C ASP A 41 -1.23 7.06 21.23
N PRO A 42 -1.17 8.40 21.12
CA PRO A 42 -0.15 9.08 20.33
C PRO A 42 1.30 8.82 20.77
N ALA A 43 1.53 8.46 22.03
CA ALA A 43 2.87 8.15 22.54
C ALA A 43 3.32 6.72 22.19
N ALA A 44 2.38 5.83 21.88
CA ALA A 44 2.64 4.43 21.57
C ALA A 44 1.75 3.90 20.41
N PRO A 45 1.88 4.46 19.19
CA PRO A 45 1.05 4.04 18.08
C PRO A 45 1.36 2.60 17.65
N THR A 46 0.33 1.82 17.37
CA THR A 46 0.48 0.47 16.85
C THR A 46 0.93 0.47 15.39
N ALA A 47 1.51 -0.64 14.93
CA ALA A 47 1.92 -0.78 13.53
C ALA A 47 0.73 -0.64 12.54
N ALA A 48 -0.46 -1.08 12.94
CA ALA A 48 -1.68 -0.97 12.13
C ALA A 48 -2.13 0.49 11.99
N GLU A 49 -2.10 1.27 13.08
CA GLU A 49 -2.44 2.70 13.06
C GLU A 49 -1.44 3.50 12.21
N LEU A 50 -0.14 3.20 12.34
CA LEU A 50 0.90 3.83 11.50
C LEU A 50 0.71 3.49 10.02
N ARG A 51 0.40 2.24 9.68
CA ARG A 51 0.09 1.82 8.30
C ARG A 51 -1.12 2.58 7.75
N ARG A 52 -2.22 2.61 8.51
CA ARG A 52 -3.45 3.31 8.13
C ARG A 52 -3.21 4.80 7.88
N ARG A 53 -2.50 5.46 8.79
CA ARG A 53 -2.14 6.88 8.63
C ARG A 53 -1.23 7.11 7.42
N ALA A 54 -0.26 6.24 7.18
CA ALA A 54 0.64 6.34 6.02
C ALA A 54 -0.12 6.17 4.69
N ILE A 55 -1.06 5.23 4.61
CA ILE A 55 -1.92 5.04 3.43
C ILE A 55 -2.83 6.26 3.22
N GLN A 56 -3.48 6.75 4.28
CA GLN A 56 -4.36 7.93 4.19
C GLN A 56 -3.60 9.17 3.69
N GLN A 57 -2.41 9.44 4.22
CA GLN A 57 -1.61 10.59 3.79
C GLN A 57 -1.15 10.46 2.34
N ASN A 58 -0.79 9.26 1.88
CA ASN A 58 -0.37 9.05 0.51
C ASN A 58 -1.51 9.19 -0.51
N TRP A 59 -2.71 8.78 -0.14
CA TRP A 59 -3.92 9.07 -0.91
C TRP A 59 -4.14 10.57 -1.07
N ARG A 60 -4.21 11.30 0.05
CA ARG A 60 -4.47 12.75 0.07
C ARG A 60 -3.38 13.57 -0.61
N GLY A 61 -2.15 13.05 -0.63
CA GLY A 61 -1.02 13.73 -1.26
C GLY A 61 -0.91 13.53 -2.77
N ILE A 62 -1.74 12.69 -3.40
CA ILE A 62 -1.65 12.36 -4.84
C ILE A 62 -2.98 12.55 -5.56
N VAL A 63 -4.07 12.12 -4.92
CA VAL A 63 -5.40 12.13 -5.52
C VAL A 63 -6.19 13.27 -4.91
N ASP A 64 -6.81 14.09 -5.75
CA ASP A 64 -7.78 15.08 -5.28
C ASP A 64 -9.07 14.37 -4.84
N LEU A 65 -9.16 14.11 -3.53
CA LEU A 65 -10.30 13.47 -2.89
C LEU A 65 -11.42 14.46 -2.54
N SER A 66 -11.27 15.76 -2.82
CA SER A 66 -12.32 16.75 -2.55
C SER A 66 -13.60 16.46 -3.34
N PRO A 67 -14.76 17.02 -2.94
CA PRO A 67 -16.00 16.86 -3.69
C PRO A 67 -15.89 17.29 -5.17
N THR A 68 -15.01 18.24 -5.47
CA THR A 68 -14.78 18.76 -6.82
C THR A 68 -13.71 17.99 -7.61
N GLY A 69 -12.92 17.14 -6.95
CA GLY A 69 -11.82 16.39 -7.57
C GLY A 69 -12.24 15.21 -8.46
N GLY A 70 -13.53 14.85 -8.46
CA GLY A 70 -14.11 13.81 -9.32
C GLY A 70 -13.77 12.37 -8.95
N PHE A 71 -12.80 12.13 -8.06
CA PHE A 71 -12.44 10.77 -7.63
C PHE A 71 -13.58 10.11 -6.83
N GLY A 72 -13.93 8.87 -7.15
CA GLY A 72 -15.06 8.14 -6.56
C GLY A 72 -16.44 8.60 -7.02
N GLN A 73 -16.52 9.49 -8.02
CA GLN A 73 -17.77 9.87 -8.70
C GLN A 73 -17.62 9.71 -10.22
N THR A 74 -16.64 10.38 -10.80
CA THR A 74 -16.35 10.38 -12.24
C THR A 74 -15.32 9.33 -12.62
N TYR A 75 -14.29 9.16 -11.78
CA TYR A 75 -13.23 8.18 -12.02
C TYR A 75 -12.74 7.57 -10.71
N GLY A 76 -12.21 6.35 -10.79
CA GLY A 76 -11.65 5.64 -9.65
C GLY A 76 -12.69 5.23 -8.61
N ALA A 77 -12.26 4.33 -7.73
CA ALA A 77 -13.05 3.86 -6.60
C ALA A 77 -12.10 3.38 -5.50
N VAL A 78 -12.65 3.19 -4.30
CA VAL A 78 -11.93 2.61 -3.16
C VAL A 78 -12.73 1.40 -2.66
N PRO A 79 -12.79 0.32 -3.45
CA PRO A 79 -13.44 -0.90 -2.98
C PRO A 79 -12.65 -1.49 -1.80
N ASP A 80 -13.33 -2.30 -1.00
CA ASP A 80 -12.66 -3.16 -0.03
C ASP A 80 -11.83 -4.22 -0.79
N VAL A 81 -10.53 -4.27 -0.52
CA VAL A 81 -9.60 -5.21 -1.14
C VAL A 81 -8.87 -6.01 -0.08
N PRO A 82 -9.45 -7.12 0.41
CA PRO A 82 -8.78 -7.99 1.37
C PRO A 82 -7.57 -8.68 0.73
N GLY A 83 -6.59 -9.01 1.55
CA GLY A 83 -5.44 -9.77 1.10
C GLY A 83 -4.26 -9.74 2.05
N ARG A 84 -3.05 -9.86 1.49
CA ARG A 84 -1.81 -9.93 2.26
C ARG A 84 -0.75 -8.98 1.74
N GLU A 85 0.07 -8.51 2.67
CA GLU A 85 1.28 -7.74 2.40
C GLU A 85 2.50 -8.59 2.69
N LEU A 86 3.50 -8.54 1.82
CA LEU A 86 4.83 -9.08 2.05
C LEU A 86 5.83 -7.93 1.99
N GLN A 87 6.62 -7.77 3.06
CA GLN A 87 7.58 -6.69 3.18
C GLN A 87 8.96 -7.22 3.53
N ALA A 88 9.99 -6.63 2.94
CA ALA A 88 11.38 -6.88 3.31
C ALA A 88 12.24 -5.67 2.97
N PHE A 89 13.40 -5.57 3.62
CA PHE A 89 14.47 -4.69 3.17
C PHE A 89 15.31 -5.40 2.11
N ALA A 90 15.71 -4.67 1.09
CA ALA A 90 16.56 -5.11 -0.01
C ALA A 90 17.70 -4.12 -0.24
N ALA A 91 18.81 -4.59 -0.77
CA ALA A 91 19.91 -3.73 -1.19
C ALA A 91 20.44 -4.18 -2.56
N LEU A 92 20.63 -3.20 -3.45
CA LEU A 92 21.30 -3.41 -4.73
C LEU A 92 22.82 -3.40 -4.51
N SER A 93 23.56 -4.03 -5.43
CA SER A 93 25.03 -3.96 -5.42
C SER A 93 25.48 -2.49 -5.52
N GLY A 94 26.41 -2.09 -4.64
CA GLY A 94 26.89 -0.70 -4.56
C GLY A 94 25.96 0.29 -3.84
N ALA A 95 24.76 -0.12 -3.40
CA ALA A 95 23.90 0.75 -2.61
C ALA A 95 24.46 0.97 -1.20
N ARG A 96 24.41 2.22 -0.72
CA ARG A 96 24.87 2.61 0.63
C ARG A 96 23.82 2.37 1.72
N GLN A 97 22.55 2.25 1.34
CA GLN A 97 21.43 2.05 2.25
C GLN A 97 20.47 1.00 1.65
N PRO A 98 19.83 0.16 2.46
CA PRO A 98 18.76 -0.68 1.98
C PRO A 98 17.49 0.14 1.72
N HIS A 99 16.64 -0.36 0.82
CA HIS A 99 15.30 0.15 0.56
C HIS A 99 14.27 -0.91 0.94
N ARG A 100 13.02 -0.51 1.17
CA ARG A 100 11.90 -1.39 1.46
C ARG A 100 11.20 -1.80 0.16
N LEU A 101 10.98 -3.11 0.06
CA LEU A 101 10.05 -3.71 -0.89
C LEU A 101 8.74 -4.02 -0.18
N LEU A 102 7.63 -3.77 -0.85
CA LEU A 102 6.30 -4.18 -0.43
C LEU A 102 5.60 -4.84 -1.62
N ALA A 103 5.07 -6.04 -1.43
CA ALA A 103 4.12 -6.65 -2.35
C ALA A 103 2.75 -6.72 -1.66
N GLN A 104 1.74 -6.13 -2.28
CA GLN A 104 0.33 -6.28 -1.90
C GLN A 104 -0.30 -7.30 -2.85
N ILE A 105 -0.80 -8.41 -2.32
CA ILE A 105 -1.44 -9.48 -3.09
C ILE A 105 -2.89 -9.59 -2.61
N PRO A 106 -3.86 -9.19 -3.45
CA PRO A 106 -5.26 -9.30 -3.08
C PRO A 106 -5.71 -10.76 -3.09
N ASP A 107 -6.74 -11.10 -2.30
CA ASP A 107 -7.21 -12.48 -2.18
C ASP A 107 -7.77 -13.05 -3.48
N HIS A 108 -8.33 -12.20 -4.34
CA HIS A 108 -8.82 -12.58 -5.66
C HIS A 108 -7.74 -12.58 -6.76
N PHE A 109 -6.45 -12.58 -6.38
CA PHE A 109 -5.36 -12.77 -7.33
C PHE A 109 -5.46 -14.14 -8.02
N ASP A 110 -5.50 -14.15 -9.35
CA ASP A 110 -5.58 -15.37 -10.16
C ASP A 110 -4.18 -15.86 -10.58
N PRO A 111 -3.67 -16.98 -10.04
CA PRO A 111 -2.37 -17.52 -10.42
C PRO A 111 -2.30 -18.08 -11.85
N GLN A 112 -3.45 -18.29 -12.51
CA GLN A 112 -3.56 -18.69 -13.93
C GLN A 112 -3.61 -17.46 -14.85
N ARG A 113 -4.01 -16.29 -14.35
CA ARG A 113 -4.03 -15.00 -15.06
C ARG A 113 -3.23 -13.95 -14.31
N ARG A 114 -1.94 -14.26 -14.12
CA ARG A 114 -1.03 -13.46 -13.30
C ARG A 114 -0.94 -12.04 -13.82
N CYS A 115 -1.24 -11.08 -12.95
CA CYS A 115 -1.03 -9.67 -13.21
C CYS A 115 -0.14 -9.07 -12.11
N LEU A 116 0.95 -8.42 -12.54
CA LEU A 116 1.88 -7.73 -11.65
C LEU A 116 1.97 -6.27 -12.08
N VAL A 117 1.71 -5.36 -11.15
CA VAL A 117 1.93 -3.92 -11.32
C VAL A 117 3.13 -3.52 -10.49
N VAL A 118 4.19 -3.06 -11.13
CA VAL A 118 5.35 -2.47 -10.44
C VAL A 118 5.11 -0.98 -10.35
N SER A 119 5.08 -0.45 -9.13
CA SER A 119 4.73 0.93 -8.83
C SER A 119 5.84 1.58 -8.00
N PRO A 120 6.95 2.02 -8.65
CA PRO A 120 8.01 2.75 -7.98
C PRO A 120 7.45 3.99 -7.29
N VAL A 121 7.91 4.27 -6.07
CA VAL A 121 7.39 5.40 -5.29
C VAL A 121 8.36 6.57 -5.30
N SER A 122 7.84 7.80 -5.18
CA SER A 122 8.69 8.96 -4.92
C SER A 122 9.35 8.84 -3.55
N GLY A 123 10.64 9.17 -3.46
CA GLY A 123 11.43 9.01 -2.24
C GLY A 123 10.94 9.81 -1.02
N SER A 124 10.09 10.81 -1.21
CA SER A 124 9.51 11.62 -0.12
C SER A 124 8.24 11.01 0.51
N ARG A 125 7.76 9.87 0.02
CA ARG A 125 6.42 9.34 0.36
C ARG A 125 6.43 7.99 1.11
N GLY A 126 7.58 7.34 1.18
CA GLY A 126 7.72 6.00 1.73
C GLY A 126 7.05 4.93 0.85
N VAL A 127 7.09 3.67 1.30
CA VAL A 127 6.73 2.50 0.48
C VAL A 127 5.28 2.47 -0.02
N TYR A 128 4.34 3.13 0.66
CA TYR A 128 2.93 3.26 0.20
C TYR A 128 2.72 4.44 -0.75
N GLY A 129 3.79 5.11 -1.17
CA GLY A 129 3.76 6.37 -1.89
C GLY A 129 3.07 6.35 -3.25
N ALA A 130 2.71 5.19 -3.77
CA ALA A 130 1.99 5.05 -5.03
C ALA A 130 0.64 4.31 -4.88
N ILE A 131 0.11 4.22 -3.65
CA ILE A 131 -1.16 3.54 -3.36
C ILE A 131 -2.34 4.14 -4.13
N GLY A 132 -2.40 5.46 -4.26
CA GLY A 132 -3.45 6.18 -5.00
C GLY A 132 -3.34 6.10 -6.53
N VAL A 133 -2.28 5.47 -7.07
CA VAL A 133 -2.06 5.30 -8.51
C VAL A 133 -1.99 3.82 -8.90
N GLY A 134 -0.85 3.17 -8.71
CA GLY A 134 -0.65 1.76 -9.05
C GLY A 134 -1.52 0.84 -8.20
N GLY A 135 -1.61 1.13 -6.90
CA GLY A 135 -2.48 0.40 -5.97
C GLY A 135 -3.96 0.49 -6.36
N ALA A 136 -4.46 1.72 -6.50
CA ALA A 136 -5.83 2.03 -6.87
C ALA A 136 -6.26 1.43 -8.21
N TRP A 137 -5.34 1.34 -9.18
CA TRP A 137 -5.64 0.69 -10.45
C TRP A 137 -5.54 -0.84 -10.38
N GLY A 138 -4.49 -1.38 -9.76
CA GLY A 138 -4.11 -2.78 -9.84
C GLY A 138 -4.85 -3.69 -8.86
N LEU A 139 -4.93 -3.30 -7.58
CA LEU A 139 -5.50 -4.15 -6.53
C LEU A 139 -6.96 -4.54 -6.80
N PRO A 140 -7.86 -3.62 -7.20
CA PRO A 140 -9.24 -3.99 -7.52
C PRO A 140 -9.36 -4.99 -8.68
N LYS A 141 -8.40 -4.99 -9.60
CA LYS A 141 -8.38 -5.89 -10.78
C LYS A 141 -7.80 -7.28 -10.48
N GLY A 142 -7.44 -7.55 -9.23
CA GLY A 142 -6.81 -8.83 -8.85
C GLY A 142 -5.33 -8.89 -9.21
N CYS A 143 -4.69 -7.75 -9.50
CA CYS A 143 -3.25 -7.70 -9.73
C CYS A 143 -2.50 -7.63 -8.39
N ALA A 144 -1.39 -8.34 -8.30
CA ALA A 144 -0.41 -8.06 -7.25
C ALA A 144 0.27 -6.72 -7.57
N VAL A 145 0.42 -5.85 -6.57
CA VAL A 145 1.08 -4.55 -6.73
C VAL A 145 2.34 -4.53 -5.88
N VAL A 146 3.47 -4.22 -6.51
CA VAL A 146 4.78 -4.16 -5.87
C VAL A 146 5.29 -2.73 -5.85
N TYR A 147 5.75 -2.31 -4.68
CA TYR A 147 6.27 -0.98 -4.40
C TYR A 147 7.71 -1.07 -3.93
N THR A 148 8.49 -0.05 -4.26
CA THR A 148 9.86 0.13 -3.80
C THR A 148 10.01 1.55 -3.27
N ASP A 149 10.46 1.73 -2.03
CA ASP A 149 10.99 3.04 -1.61
C ASP A 149 12.46 3.23 -2.02
N LYS A 150 13.04 4.38 -1.68
CA LYS A 150 14.37 4.79 -2.14
C LYS A 150 15.48 4.21 -1.29
#